data_AF-A0A7E4VCB3-F1
#
_entry.id   AF-A0A7E4VCB3-F1
#
_cell.length_a   1.000
_cell.length_b   1.000
_cell.length_c   1.000
_cell.angle_alpha   90.00
_cell.angle_beta   90.00
_cell.angle_gamma   90.00
#
_symmetry.space_group_name_H-M   'P 1'
#
loop_
_entity.id
_entity.type
_entity.pdbx_description
1 polymer ?
#
loop_
_entity_poly.entity_id
_entity_poly.type
_entity_poly.pdbx_seq_one_letter_code
_entity_poly.pdbx_strand_id
1 'polypeptide(L)'
;MASLLVQDPKYSFLHDLGLDKRNEGVFNGEWKASGATVESINPATNEPIAMVRVGTVEDYEKTIVAARQAYEQWRTVPAPARGEIVRQIGDKLRANLQNLGKLVSLEMGKILPEGVGEVQEYIDICDFAVGLSRMLNGKVIPSERPGHVLLEQWNPLGVVGIISAFNFPCAVYGWNNALALVTGNSMIWKPAPSTPLVSIAVTRLLEEVLRKNDINPALCSLICGEGDVGQSLAKDPRVNLLSFTGSTEVGRIVGQQVQARFGKHLLELGGNNAIIVMDDADLDMVVPALVFASVGTAGQRCTTTRRVIVHEAVHDEVVDRMIKAYKQIENRIGDPLDAGTLIGPLHNEVAVLNYKATIAESIASGGRVVVGGKIIDRPGNYVNPTIITNLAHDTPCVLRETFAPITYVLKVGSFDEAVAVNNEAKQGLSSSVFTQNIGNIFKWLGPEGSDCGIVNVNIPTNGAEIGGAFGGEKETGGGRESGSDSWKQYMRRSTCTINYSKQLPLAQGIKFE
;
A
#
# COMPACT_ATOMS: atom_id res chain seq x y z
N MET A 1 17.51 -22.27 -22.54
CA MET A 1 16.80 -21.15 -21.88
C MET A 1 15.33 -21.34 -22.20
N ALA A 2 14.46 -21.33 -21.19
CA ALA A 2 13.01 -21.23 -21.44
C ALA A 2 12.73 -19.97 -22.28
N SER A 3 11.75 -20.02 -23.18
CA SER A 3 11.31 -18.82 -23.90
C SER A 3 10.70 -17.84 -22.91
N LEU A 4 11.06 -16.56 -23.00
CA LEU A 4 10.49 -15.52 -22.15
C LEU A 4 9.05 -15.21 -22.61
N LEU A 5 8.12 -15.04 -21.68
CA LEU A 5 6.70 -14.83 -22.01
C LEU A 5 6.47 -13.58 -22.88
N VAL A 6 7.31 -12.54 -22.73
CA VAL A 6 7.26 -11.34 -23.60
C VAL A 6 7.46 -11.64 -25.09
N GLN A 7 7.99 -12.81 -25.45
CA GLN A 7 8.18 -13.23 -26.84
C GLN A 7 7.01 -14.07 -27.38
N ASP A 8 6.07 -14.49 -26.54
CA ASP A 8 4.89 -15.24 -26.95
C ASP A 8 3.79 -14.27 -27.41
N PRO A 9 3.21 -14.45 -28.62
CA PRO A 9 2.12 -13.62 -29.14
C PRO A 9 0.94 -13.43 -28.17
N LYS A 10 0.67 -14.40 -27.28
CA LYS A 10 -0.35 -14.30 -26.22
C LYS A 10 -0.13 -13.09 -25.31
N TYR A 11 1.12 -12.69 -25.07
CA TYR A 11 1.49 -11.58 -24.20
C TYR A 11 2.00 -10.35 -24.96
N SER A 12 1.60 -10.20 -26.23
CA SER A 12 1.97 -9.06 -27.08
C SER A 12 1.62 -7.68 -26.48
N PHE A 13 0.62 -7.61 -25.59
CA PHE A 13 0.25 -6.39 -24.86
C PHE A 13 1.39 -5.81 -23.99
N LEU A 14 2.41 -6.61 -23.67
CA LEU A 14 3.60 -6.13 -22.95
C LEU A 14 4.39 -5.11 -23.78
N HIS A 15 4.41 -5.26 -25.10
CA HIS A 15 5.08 -4.30 -25.99
C HIS A 15 4.33 -2.96 -26.06
N ASP A 16 3.01 -2.96 -25.93
CA ASP A 16 2.20 -1.73 -25.86
C ASP A 16 2.56 -0.89 -24.61
N LEU A 17 3.11 -1.53 -23.58
CA LEU A 17 3.62 -0.88 -22.36
C LEU A 17 5.10 -0.49 -22.45
N GLY A 18 5.72 -0.66 -23.62
CA GLY A 18 7.14 -0.38 -23.86
C GLY A 18 8.08 -1.38 -23.18
N LEU A 19 7.61 -2.60 -22.90
CA LEU A 19 8.44 -3.69 -22.38
C LEU A 19 9.02 -4.53 -23.53
N ASP A 20 10.24 -5.01 -23.33
CA ASP A 20 10.95 -5.89 -24.26
C ASP A 20 11.58 -7.06 -23.49
N LYS A 21 12.29 -7.94 -24.19
CA LYS A 21 13.10 -9.03 -23.65
C LYS A 21 14.04 -8.58 -22.54
N ARG A 22 14.61 -7.38 -22.66
CA ARG A 22 15.54 -6.78 -21.69
C ARG A 22 15.14 -5.34 -21.44
N ASN A 23 14.97 -5.00 -20.16
CA ASN A 23 14.52 -3.69 -19.74
C ASN A 23 15.55 -3.09 -18.78
N GLU A 24 15.81 -1.79 -18.90
CA GLU A 24 16.62 -1.05 -17.93
C GLU A 24 15.74 -0.75 -16.71
N GLY A 25 16.24 -1.07 -15.51
CA GLY A 25 15.52 -0.88 -14.25
C GLY A 25 15.77 0.46 -13.57
N VAL A 26 16.51 1.37 -14.20
CA VAL A 26 16.83 2.70 -13.65
C VAL A 26 16.41 3.77 -14.63
N PHE A 27 15.68 4.75 -14.12
CA PHE A 27 15.28 5.95 -14.83
C PHE A 27 15.53 7.19 -13.98
N ASN A 28 16.35 8.10 -14.48
CA ASN A 28 16.64 9.39 -13.85
C ASN A 28 16.62 10.54 -14.87
N GLY A 29 15.74 10.40 -15.86
CA GLY A 29 15.68 11.22 -17.08
C GLY A 29 16.27 10.50 -18.29
N GLU A 30 17.05 9.46 -18.08
CA GLU A 30 17.49 8.49 -19.08
C GLU A 30 17.34 7.07 -18.52
N TRP A 31 17.08 6.11 -19.41
CA TRP A 31 17.00 4.68 -19.05
C TRP A 31 18.39 4.06 -19.11
N LYS A 32 18.97 3.75 -17.94
CA LYS A 32 20.29 3.10 -17.86
C LYS A 32 20.56 2.52 -16.48
N ALA A 33 20.76 1.22 -16.41
CA ALA A 33 21.18 0.51 -15.22
C ALA A 33 22.57 -0.13 -15.40
N SER A 34 23.29 -0.30 -14.30
CA SER A 34 24.66 -0.84 -14.30
C SER A 34 24.77 -2.19 -13.59
N GLY A 35 23.75 -2.60 -12.84
CA GLY A 35 23.77 -3.80 -12.00
C GLY A 35 23.48 -5.11 -12.73
N ALA A 36 23.14 -6.12 -11.94
CA ALA A 36 22.84 -7.47 -12.42
C ALA A 36 21.58 -7.50 -13.29
N THR A 37 21.46 -8.52 -14.13
CA THR A 37 20.23 -8.80 -14.86
C THR A 37 19.46 -9.90 -14.14
N VAL A 38 18.21 -9.63 -13.79
CA VAL A 38 17.31 -10.56 -13.09
C VAL A 38 16.12 -10.92 -13.97
N GLU A 39 15.51 -12.06 -13.69
CA GLU A 39 14.26 -12.49 -14.31
C GLU A 39 13.08 -12.01 -13.46
N SER A 40 12.08 -11.39 -14.09
CA SER A 40 10.76 -11.26 -13.49
C SER A 40 9.95 -12.51 -13.80
N ILE A 41 9.32 -13.11 -12.79
CA ILE A 41 8.71 -14.44 -12.87
C ILE A 41 7.19 -14.33 -12.76
N ASN A 42 6.47 -15.05 -13.62
CA ASN A 42 5.02 -15.22 -13.48
C ASN A 42 4.71 -16.23 -12.36
N PRO A 43 4.06 -15.85 -11.25
CA PRO A 43 3.78 -16.76 -10.15
C PRO A 43 2.75 -17.85 -10.48
N ALA A 44 2.00 -17.72 -11.56
CA ALA A 44 0.99 -18.68 -11.99
C ALA A 44 1.59 -19.88 -12.74
N THR A 45 2.79 -19.74 -13.30
CA THR A 45 3.48 -20.82 -14.04
C THR A 45 4.92 -21.05 -13.60
N ASN A 46 5.50 -20.11 -12.85
CA ASN A 46 6.93 -19.99 -12.53
C ASN A 46 7.84 -19.81 -13.77
N GLU A 47 7.27 -19.35 -14.89
CA GLU A 47 8.03 -19.03 -16.10
C GLU A 47 8.49 -17.57 -16.11
N PRO A 48 9.67 -17.28 -16.68
CA PRO A 48 10.20 -15.92 -16.75
C PRO A 48 9.45 -15.07 -17.78
N ILE A 49 8.98 -13.89 -17.36
CA ILE A 49 8.26 -12.93 -18.19
C ILE A 49 9.22 -12.19 -19.12
N ALA A 50 10.19 -11.49 -18.53
CA ALA A 50 11.23 -10.73 -19.20
C ALA A 50 12.42 -10.50 -18.26
N MET A 51 13.53 -10.00 -18.81
CA MET A 51 14.72 -9.65 -18.04
C MET A 51 14.72 -8.17 -17.65
N VAL A 52 15.23 -7.85 -16.47
CA VAL A 52 15.46 -6.47 -16.01
C VAL A 52 16.90 -6.31 -15.54
N ARG A 53 17.60 -5.30 -16.06
CA ARG A 53 18.89 -4.88 -15.50
C ARG A 53 18.64 -3.94 -14.32
N VAL A 54 18.96 -4.37 -13.11
CA VAL A 54 18.74 -3.59 -11.89
C VAL A 54 19.84 -2.55 -11.67
N GLY A 55 19.53 -1.50 -10.90
CA GLY A 55 20.45 -0.45 -10.51
C GLY A 55 21.37 -0.84 -9.36
N THR A 56 22.54 -0.21 -9.31
CA THR A 56 23.48 -0.29 -8.18
C THR A 56 23.37 0.95 -7.28
N VAL A 57 24.15 0.98 -6.19
CA VAL A 57 24.30 2.18 -5.35
C VAL A 57 24.90 3.36 -6.13
N GLU A 58 25.76 3.11 -7.12
CA GLU A 58 26.29 4.18 -8.00
C GLU A 58 25.22 4.75 -8.93
N ASP A 59 24.28 3.92 -9.40
CA ASP A 59 23.13 4.39 -10.17
C ASP A 59 22.15 5.18 -9.28
N TYR A 60 21.98 4.77 -8.01
CA TYR A 60 21.23 5.53 -7.01
C TYR A 60 21.82 6.94 -6.84
N GLU A 61 23.15 7.07 -6.71
CA GLU A 61 23.81 8.37 -6.51
C GLU A 61 23.53 9.34 -7.68
N LYS A 62 23.56 8.86 -8.92
CA LYS A 62 23.19 9.67 -10.09
C LYS A 62 21.71 10.07 -10.06
N THR A 63 20.87 9.14 -9.64
CA THR A 63 19.42 9.31 -9.58
C THR A 63 19.00 10.37 -8.56
N ILE A 64 19.59 10.38 -7.35
CA ILE A 64 19.30 11.40 -6.34
C ILE A 64 19.77 12.79 -6.77
N VAL A 65 20.89 12.90 -7.48
CA VAL A 65 21.35 14.18 -8.06
C VAL A 65 20.35 14.69 -9.09
N ALA A 66 19.90 13.84 -10.03
CA ALA A 66 18.93 14.22 -11.05
C ALA A 66 17.56 14.59 -10.46
N ALA A 67 17.05 13.82 -9.48
CA ALA A 67 15.80 14.10 -8.80
C ALA A 67 15.82 15.44 -8.05
N ARG A 68 16.96 15.81 -7.45
CA ARG A 68 17.14 17.13 -6.82
C ARG A 68 17.13 18.27 -7.84
N GLN A 69 17.78 18.09 -8.99
CA GLN A 69 17.74 19.09 -10.06
C GLN A 69 16.31 19.30 -10.60
N ALA A 70 15.55 18.22 -10.78
CA ALA A 70 14.15 18.31 -11.16
C ALA A 70 13.30 19.04 -10.10
N TYR A 71 13.55 18.77 -8.81
CA TYR A 71 12.86 19.47 -7.71
C TYR A 71 13.08 20.98 -7.73
N GLU A 72 14.31 21.45 -7.98
CA GLU A 72 14.62 22.89 -8.00
C GLU A 72 13.76 23.66 -9.03
N GLN A 73 13.45 23.01 -10.16
CA GLN A 73 12.54 23.55 -11.17
C GLN A 73 11.08 23.40 -10.71
N TRP A 74 10.69 22.19 -10.30
CA TRP A 74 9.31 21.82 -10.02
C TRP A 74 8.68 22.58 -8.85
N ARG A 75 9.44 22.88 -7.80
CA ARG A 75 8.94 23.60 -6.62
C ARG A 75 8.40 25.00 -6.93
N THR A 76 8.81 25.58 -8.06
CA THR A 76 8.38 26.92 -8.51
C THR A 76 7.10 26.89 -9.35
N VAL A 77 6.70 25.72 -9.84
CA VAL A 77 5.46 25.54 -10.62
C VAL A 77 4.26 25.68 -9.67
N PRO A 78 3.28 26.57 -9.93
CA PRO A 78 2.12 26.73 -9.06
C PRO A 78 1.34 25.43 -8.86
N ALA A 79 0.82 25.19 -7.65
CA ALA A 79 0.15 23.94 -7.30
C ALA A 79 -0.97 23.54 -8.29
N PRO A 80 -1.86 24.45 -8.75
CA PRO A 80 -2.87 24.08 -9.75
C PRO A 80 -2.30 23.63 -11.11
N ALA A 81 -1.16 24.18 -11.53
CA ALA A 81 -0.47 23.76 -12.74
C ALA A 81 0.20 22.38 -12.55
N ARG A 82 0.70 22.10 -11.34
CA ARG A 82 1.13 20.73 -10.98
C ARG A 82 -0.03 19.74 -11.02
N GLY A 83 -1.21 20.16 -10.57
CA GLY A 83 -2.45 19.39 -10.68
C GLY A 83 -2.79 19.01 -12.12
N GLU A 84 -2.62 19.92 -13.08
CA GLU A 84 -2.86 19.61 -14.51
C GLU A 84 -1.93 18.49 -15.03
N ILE A 85 -0.68 18.44 -14.58
CA ILE A 85 0.23 17.34 -14.94
C ILE A 85 -0.26 16.02 -14.35
N VAL A 86 -0.71 16.02 -13.10
CA VAL A 86 -1.27 14.83 -12.45
C VAL A 86 -2.56 14.37 -13.15
N ARG A 87 -3.40 15.29 -13.63
CA ARG A 87 -4.57 14.97 -14.46
C ARG A 87 -4.19 14.22 -15.74
N GLN A 88 -3.16 14.70 -16.43
CA GLN A 88 -2.66 14.06 -17.66
C GLN A 88 -2.02 12.69 -17.39
N ILE A 89 -1.39 12.49 -16.23
CA ILE A 89 -0.94 11.17 -15.77
C ILE A 89 -2.15 10.24 -15.62
N GLY A 90 -3.22 10.69 -14.96
CA GLY A 90 -4.48 9.94 -14.86
C GLY A 90 -5.06 9.55 -16.22
N ASP A 91 -5.09 10.47 -17.19
CA ASP A 91 -5.53 10.17 -18.57
C ASP A 91 -4.63 9.15 -19.28
N LYS A 92 -3.32 9.25 -19.12
CA LYS A 92 -2.35 8.33 -19.73
C LYS A 92 -2.49 6.92 -19.14
N LEU A 93 -2.70 6.81 -17.83
CA LEU A 93 -3.01 5.56 -17.15
C LEU A 93 -4.35 4.99 -17.64
N ARG A 94 -5.39 5.83 -17.76
CA ARG A 94 -6.71 5.44 -18.27
C ARG A 94 -6.65 4.86 -19.68
N ALA A 95 -5.82 5.44 -20.56
CA ALA A 95 -5.58 4.91 -21.90
C ALA A 95 -4.89 3.54 -21.92
N ASN A 96 -4.19 3.16 -20.83
CA ASN A 96 -3.44 1.91 -20.71
C ASN A 96 -3.99 0.97 -19.62
N LEU A 97 -5.19 1.27 -19.09
CA LEU A 97 -5.81 0.62 -17.94
C LEU A 97 -5.82 -0.92 -18.07
N GLN A 98 -6.25 -1.41 -19.22
CA GLN A 98 -6.39 -2.85 -19.47
C GLN A 98 -5.02 -3.55 -19.57
N ASN A 99 -4.06 -2.97 -20.29
CA ASN A 99 -2.76 -3.59 -20.48
C ASN A 99 -1.94 -3.57 -19.18
N LEU A 100 -1.97 -2.47 -18.43
CA LEU A 100 -1.36 -2.42 -17.11
C LEU A 100 -2.01 -3.40 -16.14
N GLY A 101 -3.35 -3.50 -16.11
CA GLY A 101 -4.05 -4.45 -15.24
C GLY A 101 -3.69 -5.91 -15.54
N LYS A 102 -3.54 -6.26 -16.83
CA LYS A 102 -3.03 -7.57 -17.25
C LYS A 102 -1.59 -7.79 -16.79
N LEU A 103 -0.72 -6.78 -16.91
CA LEU A 103 0.67 -6.89 -16.44
C LEU A 103 0.75 -7.08 -14.92
N VAL A 104 -0.03 -6.33 -14.15
CA VAL A 104 -0.12 -6.53 -12.69
C VAL A 104 -0.56 -7.96 -12.38
N SER A 105 -1.54 -8.49 -13.10
CA SER A 105 -2.04 -9.85 -12.89
C SER A 105 -0.99 -10.91 -13.25
N LEU A 106 -0.25 -10.69 -14.34
CA LEU A 106 0.79 -11.58 -14.84
C LEU A 106 2.04 -11.60 -13.95
N GLU A 107 2.49 -10.45 -13.44
CA GLU A 107 3.72 -10.32 -12.67
C GLU A 107 3.49 -10.48 -11.16
N MET A 108 2.40 -9.95 -10.61
CA MET A 108 2.09 -10.05 -9.17
C MET A 108 1.29 -11.33 -8.84
N GLY A 109 0.35 -11.73 -9.70
CA GLY A 109 -0.47 -12.94 -9.53
C GLY A 109 -1.91 -12.69 -9.04
N LYS A 110 -2.34 -11.44 -8.85
CA LYS A 110 -3.74 -11.12 -8.55
C LYS A 110 -4.63 -11.25 -9.78
N ILE A 111 -5.91 -11.53 -9.58
CA ILE A 111 -6.85 -11.71 -10.68
C ILE A 111 -7.04 -10.43 -11.50
N LEU A 112 -7.34 -10.57 -12.79
CA LEU A 112 -7.46 -9.45 -13.73
C LEU A 112 -8.36 -8.30 -13.25
N PRO A 113 -9.56 -8.56 -12.68
CA PRO A 113 -10.38 -7.48 -12.13
C PRO A 113 -9.67 -6.66 -11.03
N GLU A 114 -8.87 -7.31 -10.19
CA GLU A 114 -8.10 -6.63 -9.14
C GLU A 114 -6.88 -5.88 -9.72
N GLY A 115 -6.22 -6.43 -10.75
CA GLY A 115 -5.13 -5.72 -11.45
C GLY A 115 -5.63 -4.46 -12.16
N VAL A 116 -6.79 -4.53 -12.82
CA VAL A 116 -7.46 -3.38 -13.43
C VAL A 116 -7.93 -2.39 -12.36
N GLY A 117 -8.55 -2.89 -11.29
CA GLY A 117 -8.99 -2.06 -10.16
C GLY A 117 -7.84 -1.31 -9.51
N GLU A 118 -6.66 -1.93 -9.37
CA GLU A 118 -5.48 -1.26 -8.82
C GLU A 118 -5.00 -0.09 -9.68
N VAL A 119 -5.03 -0.22 -11.00
CA VAL A 119 -4.68 0.89 -11.90
C VAL A 119 -5.76 1.98 -11.83
N GLN A 120 -7.03 1.59 -11.67
CA GLN A 120 -8.14 2.52 -11.47
C GLN A 120 -7.98 3.33 -10.18
N GLU A 121 -7.53 2.73 -9.08
CA GLU A 121 -7.19 3.44 -7.84
C GLU A 121 -6.15 4.56 -8.07
N TYR A 122 -5.14 4.31 -8.92
CA TYR A 122 -4.17 5.35 -9.28
C TYR A 122 -4.80 6.44 -10.15
N ILE A 123 -5.66 6.08 -11.10
CA ILE A 123 -6.40 7.06 -11.92
C ILE A 123 -7.26 7.96 -11.03
N ASP A 124 -7.98 7.39 -10.07
CA ASP A 124 -8.92 8.11 -9.23
C ASP A 124 -8.19 9.01 -8.21
N ILE A 125 -7.04 8.60 -7.65
CA ILE A 125 -6.23 9.50 -6.81
C ILE A 125 -5.62 10.63 -7.61
N CYS A 126 -5.31 10.43 -8.91
CA CYS A 126 -4.89 11.54 -9.77
C CYS A 126 -6.00 12.60 -9.84
N ASP A 127 -7.25 12.19 -10.09
CA ASP A 127 -8.39 13.11 -10.17
C ASP A 127 -8.68 13.79 -8.82
N PHE A 128 -8.57 13.06 -7.71
CA PHE A 128 -8.64 13.65 -6.36
C PHE A 128 -7.53 14.70 -6.14
N ALA A 129 -6.30 14.38 -6.51
CA ALA A 129 -5.15 15.27 -6.35
C ALA A 129 -5.27 16.55 -7.20
N VAL A 130 -5.96 16.51 -8.34
CA VAL A 130 -6.29 17.72 -9.14
C VAL A 130 -7.13 18.69 -8.31
N GLY A 131 -8.19 18.20 -7.64
CA GLY A 131 -8.99 19.01 -6.72
C GLY A 131 -8.14 19.55 -5.57
N LEU A 132 -7.37 18.66 -4.94
CA LEU A 132 -6.49 19.01 -3.82
C LEU A 132 -5.44 20.07 -4.17
N SER A 133 -4.94 20.09 -5.41
CA SER A 133 -3.95 21.08 -5.88
C SER A 133 -4.40 22.54 -5.74
N ARG A 134 -5.71 22.77 -5.59
CA ARG A 134 -6.34 24.08 -5.35
C ARG A 134 -6.72 24.30 -3.89
N MET A 135 -6.43 23.34 -3.02
CA MET A 135 -6.88 23.27 -1.63
C MET A 135 -5.76 22.97 -0.62
N LEU A 136 -4.49 23.09 -1.03
CA LEU A 136 -3.32 22.98 -0.14
C LEU A 136 -3.20 24.22 0.77
N ASN A 137 -4.24 24.42 1.60
CA ASN A 137 -4.46 25.63 2.37
C ASN A 137 -3.77 25.53 3.74
N GLY A 138 -3.21 26.65 4.17
CA GLY A 138 -2.90 26.90 5.58
C GLY A 138 -4.05 27.62 6.30
N LYS A 139 -3.71 28.29 7.39
CA LYS A 139 -4.66 29.06 8.21
C LYS A 139 -4.19 30.51 8.36
N VAL A 140 -5.12 31.45 8.36
CA VAL A 140 -4.91 32.80 8.88
C VAL A 140 -5.40 32.82 10.32
N ILE A 141 -4.49 33.06 11.26
CA ILE A 141 -4.76 32.98 12.69
C ILE A 141 -4.79 34.42 13.23
N PRO A 142 -5.82 34.81 14.02
CA PRO A 142 -5.81 36.11 14.68
C PRO A 142 -4.59 36.24 15.60
N SER A 143 -3.74 37.24 15.33
CA SER A 143 -2.64 37.55 16.22
C SER A 143 -3.15 38.29 17.45
N GLU A 144 -2.63 37.96 18.63
CA GLU A 144 -2.85 38.73 19.87
C GLU A 144 -2.13 40.10 19.84
N ARG A 145 -1.24 40.33 18.87
CA ARG A 145 -0.40 41.54 18.77
C ARG A 145 -1.02 42.50 17.77
N PRO A 146 -1.31 43.76 18.13
CA PRO A 146 -1.74 44.77 17.18
C PRO A 146 -0.74 44.93 16.03
N GLY A 147 -1.22 45.13 14.80
CA GLY A 147 -0.34 45.34 13.65
C GLY A 147 0.42 44.10 13.16
N HIS A 148 0.02 42.90 13.58
CA HIS A 148 0.64 41.64 13.17
C HIS A 148 -0.35 40.70 12.46
N VAL A 149 0.15 39.93 11.49
CA VAL A 149 -0.54 38.76 10.93
C VAL A 149 0.17 37.50 11.38
N LEU A 150 -0.59 36.47 11.74
CA LEU A 150 -0.09 35.12 12.02
C LEU A 150 -0.63 34.15 10.96
N LEU A 151 0.28 33.55 10.18
CA LEU A 151 -0.06 32.62 9.10
C LEU A 151 0.51 31.23 9.40
N GLU A 152 -0.27 30.20 9.09
CA GLU A 152 0.25 28.85 8.86
C GLU A 152 0.50 28.69 7.35
N GLN A 153 1.73 28.33 6.98
CA GLN A 153 2.15 28.13 5.60
C GLN A 153 2.67 26.72 5.37
N TRP A 154 2.44 26.18 4.18
CA TRP A 154 2.88 24.85 3.76
C TRP A 154 3.75 24.95 2.52
N ASN A 155 4.94 24.33 2.56
CA ASN A 155 5.87 24.27 1.43
C ASN A 155 6.33 22.83 1.15
N PRO A 156 6.74 22.51 -0.08
CA PRO A 156 7.28 21.19 -0.41
C PRO A 156 8.47 20.81 0.49
N LEU A 157 8.69 19.51 0.66
CA LEU A 157 9.82 18.98 1.42
C LEU A 157 11.10 18.94 0.59
N GLY A 158 11.01 18.49 -0.67
CA GLY A 158 12.17 18.22 -1.51
C GLY A 158 12.01 16.92 -2.28
N VAL A 159 12.91 15.97 -2.03
CA VAL A 159 12.86 14.64 -2.62
C VAL A 159 12.10 13.68 -1.71
N VAL A 160 11.09 13.00 -2.26
CA VAL A 160 10.34 11.93 -1.62
C VAL A 160 10.84 10.58 -2.14
N GLY A 161 11.47 9.78 -1.28
CA GLY A 161 11.76 8.39 -1.56
C GLY A 161 10.49 7.55 -1.36
N ILE A 162 10.21 6.63 -2.27
CA ILE A 162 9.06 5.71 -2.19
C ILE A 162 9.60 4.28 -2.33
N ILE A 163 9.43 3.47 -1.30
CA ILE A 163 9.71 2.03 -1.33
C ILE A 163 8.38 1.30 -1.21
N SER A 164 7.99 0.56 -2.26
CA SER A 164 6.68 -0.11 -2.31
C SER A 164 6.80 -1.63 -2.23
N ALA A 165 5.77 -2.27 -1.68
CA ALA A 165 5.65 -3.72 -1.60
C ALA A 165 5.21 -4.35 -2.94
N PHE A 166 5.31 -5.67 -3.05
CA PHE A 166 4.99 -6.41 -4.27
C PHE A 166 3.48 -6.50 -4.53
N ASN A 167 2.67 -6.40 -3.49
CA ASN A 167 1.28 -6.83 -3.53
C ASN A 167 0.33 -5.78 -4.11
N PHE A 168 0.73 -4.51 -4.11
CA PHE A 168 0.10 -3.41 -4.83
C PHE A 168 1.20 -2.60 -5.56
N PRO A 169 1.77 -3.18 -6.64
CA PRO A 169 2.94 -2.63 -7.31
C PRO A 169 2.66 -1.37 -8.13
N CYS A 170 1.41 -0.94 -8.24
CA CYS A 170 0.96 0.25 -8.94
C CYS A 170 0.30 1.25 -7.98
N ALA A 171 -0.72 0.85 -7.21
CA ALA A 171 -1.55 1.78 -6.44
C ALA A 171 -0.79 2.49 -5.30
N VAL A 172 0.05 1.77 -4.54
CA VAL A 172 0.83 2.37 -3.44
C VAL A 172 1.77 3.44 -3.94
N TYR A 173 2.46 3.18 -5.05
CA TYR A 173 3.27 4.22 -5.72
C TYR A 173 2.37 5.36 -6.17
N GLY A 174 1.20 5.05 -6.75
CA GLY A 174 0.27 6.04 -7.26
C GLY A 174 -0.27 7.01 -6.21
N TRP A 175 -0.69 6.50 -5.04
CA TRP A 175 -1.15 7.32 -3.93
C TRP A 175 -0.07 8.29 -3.45
N ASN A 176 1.17 7.81 -3.31
CA ASN A 176 2.30 8.66 -2.96
C ASN A 176 2.65 9.65 -4.08
N ASN A 177 2.68 9.19 -5.33
CA ASN A 177 3.08 9.97 -6.49
C ASN A 177 2.16 11.17 -6.70
N ALA A 178 0.84 10.93 -6.74
CA ALA A 178 -0.15 11.97 -6.99
C ALA A 178 -0.05 13.07 -5.93
N LEU A 179 0.03 12.72 -4.65
CA LEU A 179 0.16 13.68 -3.56
C LEU A 179 1.52 14.39 -3.57
N ALA A 180 2.62 13.66 -3.75
CA ALA A 180 3.98 14.23 -3.79
C ALA A 180 4.12 15.24 -4.94
N LEU A 181 3.58 14.95 -6.12
CA LEU A 181 3.60 15.85 -7.27
C LEU A 181 2.81 17.13 -7.01
N VAL A 182 1.54 17.03 -6.59
CA VAL A 182 0.72 18.24 -6.36
C VAL A 182 1.25 19.08 -5.20
N THR A 183 1.87 18.46 -4.20
CA THR A 183 2.56 19.16 -3.10
C THR A 183 3.94 19.70 -3.46
N GLY A 184 4.42 19.47 -4.69
CA GLY A 184 5.60 20.13 -5.27
C GLY A 184 6.94 19.45 -5.03
N ASN A 185 6.93 18.13 -4.77
CA ASN A 185 8.12 17.33 -4.54
C ASN A 185 8.58 16.59 -5.81
N SER A 186 9.86 16.22 -5.86
CA SER A 186 10.35 15.17 -6.79
C SER A 186 10.43 13.83 -6.08
N MET A 187 10.56 12.75 -6.84
CA MET A 187 10.48 11.40 -6.29
C MET A 187 11.56 10.46 -6.81
N ILE A 188 11.90 9.47 -5.97
CA ILE A 188 12.68 8.29 -6.36
C ILE A 188 11.91 7.06 -5.89
N TRP A 189 11.47 6.25 -6.83
CA TRP A 189 10.76 5.00 -6.56
C TRP A 189 11.72 3.81 -6.59
N LYS A 190 11.75 3.03 -5.51
CA LYS A 190 12.38 1.70 -5.47
C LYS A 190 11.30 0.65 -5.19
N PRO A 191 10.80 -0.05 -6.22
CA PRO A 191 9.74 -1.04 -6.07
C PRO A 191 10.25 -2.34 -5.43
N ALA A 192 9.34 -3.26 -5.13
CA ALA A 192 9.70 -4.62 -4.79
C ALA A 192 10.51 -5.27 -5.92
N PRO A 193 11.59 -6.02 -5.62
CA PRO A 193 12.43 -6.65 -6.65
C PRO A 193 11.70 -7.64 -7.56
N SER A 194 10.54 -8.14 -7.13
CA SER A 194 9.74 -9.14 -7.84
C SER A 194 8.62 -8.57 -8.71
N THR A 195 8.41 -7.25 -8.71
CA THR A 195 7.46 -6.57 -9.62
C THR A 195 8.09 -5.42 -10.42
N PRO A 196 9.29 -5.62 -11.03
CA PRO A 196 10.00 -4.54 -11.69
C PRO A 196 9.35 -4.14 -13.02
N LEU A 197 8.66 -5.03 -13.74
CA LEU A 197 8.08 -4.72 -15.05
C LEU A 197 6.87 -3.79 -14.92
N VAL A 198 6.00 -4.00 -13.93
CA VAL A 198 4.92 -3.05 -13.59
C VAL A 198 5.53 -1.67 -13.33
N SER A 199 6.63 -1.62 -12.59
CA SER A 199 7.28 -0.36 -12.20
C SER A 199 7.91 0.37 -13.39
N ILE A 200 8.55 -0.37 -14.29
CA ILE A 200 9.08 0.14 -15.55
C ILE A 200 7.94 0.67 -16.43
N ALA A 201 6.88 -0.12 -16.62
CA ALA A 201 5.72 0.26 -17.44
C ALA A 201 5.08 1.55 -16.94
N VAL A 202 4.80 1.65 -15.63
CA VAL A 202 4.26 2.89 -15.02
C VAL A 202 5.19 4.07 -15.25
N THR A 203 6.50 3.90 -15.01
CA THR A 203 7.48 4.98 -15.16
C THR A 203 7.58 5.47 -16.61
N ARG A 204 7.48 4.59 -17.61
CA ARG A 204 7.43 4.97 -19.03
C ARG A 204 6.22 5.85 -19.36
N LEU A 205 5.04 5.50 -18.83
CA LEU A 205 3.83 6.31 -19.06
C LEU A 205 3.97 7.71 -18.44
N LEU A 206 4.54 7.79 -17.23
CA LEU A 206 4.82 9.06 -16.57
C LEU A 206 5.86 9.88 -17.35
N GLU A 207 6.94 9.25 -17.80
CA GLU A 207 7.97 9.88 -18.63
C GLU A 207 7.37 10.55 -19.87
N GLU A 208 6.48 9.88 -20.60
CA GLU A 208 5.83 10.45 -21.78
C GLU A 208 5.07 11.73 -21.46
N VAL A 209 4.31 11.75 -20.36
CA VAL A 209 3.56 12.94 -19.92
C VAL A 209 4.51 14.07 -19.56
N LEU A 210 5.57 13.80 -18.79
CA LEU A 210 6.53 14.82 -18.37
C LEU A 210 7.28 15.43 -19.57
N ARG A 211 7.76 14.59 -20.49
CA ARG A 211 8.45 15.06 -21.70
C ARG A 211 7.54 15.88 -22.60
N LYS A 212 6.27 15.49 -22.76
CA LYS A 212 5.28 16.23 -23.57
C LYS A 212 5.01 17.64 -23.01
N ASN A 213 5.24 17.87 -21.73
CA ASN A 213 5.04 19.15 -21.06
C ASN A 213 6.36 19.90 -20.79
N ASP A 214 7.46 19.50 -21.41
CA ASP A 214 8.80 20.08 -21.22
C ASP A 214 9.26 20.11 -19.74
N ILE A 215 8.81 19.13 -18.96
CA ILE A 215 9.21 18.96 -17.56
C ILE A 215 10.37 17.98 -17.50
N ASN A 216 11.38 18.29 -16.67
CA ASN A 216 12.49 17.37 -16.42
C ASN A 216 11.96 16.01 -15.92
N PRO A 217 12.12 14.91 -16.70
CA PRO A 217 11.48 13.65 -16.37
C PRO A 217 12.12 12.93 -15.17
N ALA A 218 13.29 13.36 -14.70
CA ALA A 218 13.85 12.92 -13.43
C ALA A 218 12.97 13.29 -12.22
N LEU A 219 11.92 14.08 -12.41
CA LEU A 219 10.89 14.36 -11.41
C LEU A 219 10.24 13.08 -10.85
N CYS A 220 10.06 12.07 -11.70
CA CYS A 220 9.52 10.75 -11.36
C CYS A 220 10.58 9.68 -11.63
N SER A 221 11.65 9.66 -10.83
CA SER A 221 12.75 8.71 -11.03
C SER A 221 12.42 7.30 -10.50
N LEU A 222 13.03 6.28 -11.11
CA LEU A 222 12.89 4.86 -10.75
C LEU A 222 14.27 4.24 -10.53
N ILE A 223 14.38 3.36 -9.53
CA ILE A 223 15.50 2.47 -9.34
C ILE A 223 15.02 1.09 -8.84
N CYS A 224 14.81 0.17 -9.77
CA CYS A 224 14.71 -1.25 -9.48
C CYS A 224 16.07 -1.73 -8.98
N GLY A 225 16.19 -2.07 -7.70
CA GLY A 225 17.44 -2.49 -7.08
C GLY A 225 17.16 -3.34 -5.85
N GLU A 226 18.21 -3.82 -5.18
CA GLU A 226 18.11 -4.72 -4.04
C GLU A 226 18.01 -3.96 -2.70
N GLY A 227 18.24 -4.66 -1.58
CA GLY A 227 18.16 -4.09 -0.24
C GLY A 227 19.19 -2.99 0.03
N ASP A 228 20.34 -3.01 -0.64
CA ASP A 228 21.41 -2.01 -0.55
C ASP A 228 20.96 -0.62 -1.08
N VAL A 229 20.22 -0.59 -2.18
CA VAL A 229 19.60 0.64 -2.71
C VAL A 229 18.54 1.17 -1.73
N GLY A 230 17.73 0.28 -1.15
CA GLY A 230 16.75 0.65 -0.13
C GLY A 230 17.39 1.25 1.12
N GLN A 231 18.49 0.66 1.60
CA GLN A 231 19.28 1.20 2.71
C GLN A 231 19.92 2.54 2.37
N SER A 232 20.34 2.73 1.12
CA SER A 232 20.90 4.00 0.66
C SER A 232 19.86 5.12 0.74
N LEU A 233 18.62 4.88 0.25
CA LEU A 233 17.49 5.80 0.41
C LEU A 233 17.19 6.13 1.89
N ALA A 234 17.19 5.11 2.77
CA ALA A 234 16.89 5.28 4.18
C ALA A 234 17.95 6.13 4.93
N LYS A 235 19.23 6.00 4.56
CA LYS A 235 20.35 6.70 5.22
C LYS A 235 20.64 8.09 4.63
N ASP A 236 20.12 8.41 3.46
CA ASP A 236 20.51 9.63 2.74
C ASP A 236 19.78 10.90 3.25
N PRO A 237 20.50 11.91 3.77
CA PRO A 237 19.88 13.16 4.22
C PRO A 237 19.27 14.00 3.08
N ARG A 238 19.58 13.69 1.82
CA ARG A 238 18.98 14.35 0.65
C ARG A 238 17.56 13.86 0.36
N VAL A 239 17.14 12.74 0.94
CA VAL A 239 15.76 12.24 0.88
C VAL A 239 14.99 12.82 2.06
N ASN A 240 14.11 13.79 1.79
CA ASN A 240 13.44 14.58 2.82
C ASN A 240 12.29 13.82 3.50
N LEU A 241 11.59 12.97 2.74
CA LEU A 241 10.60 12.03 3.22
C LEU A 241 10.89 10.67 2.60
N LEU A 242 10.89 9.61 3.40
CA LEU A 242 10.87 8.24 2.89
C LEU A 242 9.53 7.60 3.23
N SER A 243 8.69 7.40 2.20
CA SER A 243 7.51 6.56 2.28
C SER A 243 7.93 5.11 2.07
N PHE A 244 7.62 4.25 3.05
CA PHE A 244 7.94 2.84 3.02
C PHE A 244 6.68 2.02 3.28
N THR A 245 6.37 1.16 2.31
CA THR A 245 5.31 0.15 2.41
C THR A 245 5.95 -1.23 2.35
N GLY A 246 5.71 -2.06 3.35
CA GLY A 246 6.33 -3.39 3.44
C GLY A 246 6.09 -4.08 4.78
N SER A 247 6.91 -5.08 5.09
CA SER A 247 6.77 -5.78 6.37
C SER A 247 7.12 -4.88 7.55
N THR A 248 6.48 -5.12 8.70
CA THR A 248 6.79 -4.42 9.96
C THR A 248 8.25 -4.60 10.37
N GLU A 249 8.84 -5.78 10.11
CA GLU A 249 10.25 -6.05 10.40
C GLU A 249 11.19 -5.08 9.67
N VAL A 250 11.04 -4.97 8.35
CA VAL A 250 11.87 -4.08 7.53
C VAL A 250 11.52 -2.62 7.80
N GLY A 251 10.24 -2.30 7.96
CA GLY A 251 9.76 -0.96 8.29
C GLY A 251 10.36 -0.41 9.58
N ARG A 252 10.54 -1.25 10.60
CA ARG A 252 11.22 -0.88 11.86
C ARG A 252 12.67 -0.46 11.62
N ILE A 253 13.40 -1.21 10.79
CA ILE A 253 14.79 -0.89 10.42
C ILE A 253 14.83 0.43 9.65
N VAL A 254 13.95 0.61 8.67
CA VAL A 254 13.86 1.83 7.86
C VAL A 254 13.52 3.04 8.74
N GLY A 255 12.50 2.94 9.59
CA GLY A 255 12.11 4.01 10.51
C GLY A 255 13.25 4.43 11.42
N GLN A 256 13.98 3.48 12.01
CA GLN A 256 15.15 3.77 12.85
C GLN A 256 16.26 4.48 12.07
N GLN A 257 16.55 4.05 10.83
CA GLN A 257 17.59 4.67 9.99
C GLN A 257 17.22 6.11 9.59
N VAL A 258 15.96 6.34 9.20
CA VAL A 258 15.47 7.67 8.84
C VAL A 258 15.44 8.59 10.07
N GLN A 259 15.01 8.08 11.22
CA GLN A 259 14.99 8.84 12.47
C GLN A 259 16.41 9.20 12.95
N ALA A 260 17.40 8.32 12.76
CA ALA A 260 18.80 8.58 13.13
C ALA A 260 19.39 9.81 12.41
N ARG A 261 18.87 10.17 11.23
CA ARG A 261 19.24 11.37 10.49
C ARG A 261 18.21 12.51 10.57
N PHE A 262 17.24 12.41 11.48
CA PHE A 262 16.11 13.35 11.62
C PHE A 262 15.32 13.59 10.33
N GLY A 263 15.25 12.59 9.44
CA GLY A 263 14.38 12.62 8.26
C GLY A 263 12.92 12.38 8.64
N LYS A 264 11.99 12.72 7.73
CA LYS A 264 10.61 12.26 7.84
C LYS A 264 10.47 10.86 7.25
N HIS A 265 9.68 10.02 7.89
CA HIS A 265 9.21 8.76 7.31
C HIS A 265 7.68 8.70 7.32
N LEU A 266 7.13 7.98 6.35
CA LEU A 266 5.73 7.53 6.31
C LEU A 266 5.82 6.01 6.24
N LEU A 267 5.28 5.32 7.26
CA LEU A 267 5.38 3.86 7.39
C LEU A 267 4.00 3.23 7.24
N GLU A 268 3.83 2.41 6.21
CA GLU A 268 2.63 1.59 5.94
C GLU A 268 3.01 0.11 6.02
N LEU A 269 2.85 -0.48 7.20
CA LEU A 269 3.43 -1.77 7.52
C LEU A 269 2.40 -2.91 7.59
N GLY A 270 2.72 -3.97 8.33
CA GLY A 270 1.94 -5.20 8.40
C GLY A 270 0.55 -5.03 9.03
N GLY A 271 -0.37 -5.91 8.65
CA GLY A 271 -1.74 -5.96 9.15
C GLY A 271 -2.12 -7.35 9.67
N ASN A 272 -2.78 -7.40 10.82
CA ASN A 272 -3.40 -8.63 11.36
C ASN A 272 -4.89 -8.40 11.64
N ASN A 273 -5.59 -8.07 10.56
CA ASN A 273 -6.92 -7.48 10.57
C ASN A 273 -7.96 -8.49 11.03
N ALA A 274 -8.92 -7.99 11.82
CA ALA A 274 -10.01 -8.80 12.35
C ALA A 274 -11.37 -8.35 11.88
N ILE A 275 -12.27 -9.32 11.67
CA ILE A 275 -13.71 -9.09 11.56
C ILE A 275 -14.37 -9.68 12.81
N ILE A 276 -15.10 -8.86 13.55
CA ILE A 276 -15.97 -9.27 14.65
C ILE A 276 -17.38 -9.53 14.10
N VAL A 277 -17.97 -10.68 14.44
CA VAL A 277 -19.34 -11.05 14.08
C VAL A 277 -20.14 -11.24 15.36
N MET A 278 -21.08 -10.33 15.62
CA MET A 278 -21.95 -10.37 16.78
C MET A 278 -23.17 -11.28 16.55
N ASP A 279 -23.88 -11.61 17.62
CA ASP A 279 -25.09 -12.46 17.61
C ASP A 279 -26.27 -11.86 16.84
N ASP A 280 -26.30 -10.53 16.72
CA ASP A 280 -27.31 -9.79 15.96
C ASP A 280 -26.89 -9.46 14.52
N ALA A 281 -25.74 -9.96 14.06
CA ALA A 281 -25.24 -9.73 12.71
C ALA A 281 -26.12 -10.39 11.64
N ASP A 282 -26.27 -9.72 10.50
CA ASP A 282 -26.86 -10.32 9.30
C ASP A 282 -25.87 -11.33 8.68
N LEU A 283 -26.10 -12.63 8.93
CA LEU A 283 -25.21 -13.70 8.47
C LEU A 283 -25.21 -13.88 6.95
N ASP A 284 -26.25 -13.43 6.24
CA ASP A 284 -26.30 -13.50 4.78
C ASP A 284 -25.36 -12.46 4.16
N MET A 285 -25.16 -11.32 4.85
CA MET A 285 -24.15 -10.32 4.50
C MET A 285 -22.75 -10.71 4.99
N VAL A 286 -22.64 -11.24 6.20
CA VAL A 286 -21.35 -11.58 6.84
C VAL A 286 -20.57 -12.60 6.01
N VAL A 287 -21.19 -13.69 5.59
CA VAL A 287 -20.46 -14.81 4.97
C VAL A 287 -19.78 -14.41 3.65
N PRO A 288 -20.45 -13.74 2.69
CA PRO A 288 -19.77 -13.22 1.50
C PRO A 288 -18.64 -12.24 1.83
N ALA A 289 -18.84 -11.35 2.81
CA ALA A 289 -17.83 -10.39 3.24
C ALA A 289 -16.57 -11.07 3.80
N LEU A 290 -16.76 -12.06 4.69
CA LEU A 290 -15.67 -12.86 5.26
C LEU A 290 -14.89 -13.58 4.16
N VAL A 291 -15.59 -14.26 3.25
CA VAL A 291 -14.94 -15.02 2.16
C VAL A 291 -14.11 -14.08 1.29
N PHE A 292 -14.70 -12.99 0.78
CA PHE A 292 -13.99 -12.07 -0.11
C PHE A 292 -12.76 -11.43 0.56
N ALA A 293 -12.90 -11.01 1.82
CA ALA A 293 -11.85 -10.32 2.56
C ALA A 293 -10.71 -11.25 3.01
N SER A 294 -10.99 -12.54 3.20
CA SER A 294 -9.99 -13.56 3.55
C SER A 294 -9.27 -14.15 2.33
N VAL A 295 -9.98 -14.40 1.22
CA VAL A 295 -9.44 -15.15 0.07
C VAL A 295 -9.00 -14.26 -1.10
N GLY A 296 -9.54 -13.04 -1.19
CA GLY A 296 -9.20 -12.09 -2.25
C GLY A 296 -7.69 -11.83 -2.31
N THR A 297 -7.15 -11.68 -3.53
CA THR A 297 -5.70 -11.59 -3.76
C THR A 297 -4.90 -12.76 -3.14
N ALA A 298 -5.51 -13.93 -2.98
CA ALA A 298 -4.93 -15.08 -2.26
C ALA A 298 -4.43 -14.73 -0.85
N GLY A 299 -5.12 -13.83 -0.14
CA GLY A 299 -4.78 -13.41 1.23
C GLY A 299 -3.55 -12.50 1.33
N GLN A 300 -3.13 -11.89 0.21
CA GLN A 300 -1.94 -11.06 0.09
C GLN A 300 -2.26 -9.56 0.04
N ARG A 301 -3.37 -9.12 0.62
CA ARG A 301 -3.59 -7.71 0.97
C ARG A 301 -3.05 -7.45 2.38
N CYS A 302 -2.49 -6.25 2.61
CA CYS A 302 -2.23 -5.77 3.97
C CYS A 302 -3.53 -5.73 4.79
N THR A 303 -4.67 -5.48 4.14
CA THR A 303 -6.03 -5.44 4.71
C THR A 303 -6.78 -6.78 4.71
N THR A 304 -6.13 -7.89 4.36
CA THR A 304 -6.77 -9.24 4.38
C THR A 304 -7.31 -9.56 5.78
N THR A 305 -8.52 -10.11 5.85
CA THR A 305 -9.05 -10.66 7.12
C THR A 305 -8.27 -11.90 7.50
N ARG A 306 -7.54 -11.83 8.61
CA ARG A 306 -6.76 -12.96 9.14
C ARG A 306 -7.43 -13.60 10.35
N ARG A 307 -8.14 -12.79 11.14
CA ARG A 307 -8.86 -13.22 12.35
C ARG A 307 -10.35 -12.96 12.18
N VAL A 308 -11.17 -13.95 12.46
CA VAL A 308 -12.63 -13.83 12.47
C VAL A 308 -13.08 -14.15 13.88
N ILE A 309 -13.51 -13.13 14.61
CA ILE A 309 -13.87 -13.20 16.02
C ILE A 309 -15.40 -13.30 16.08
N VAL A 310 -15.93 -14.44 16.47
CA VAL A 310 -17.37 -14.73 16.37
C VAL A 310 -17.97 -14.91 17.74
N HIS A 311 -19.10 -14.26 17.99
CA HIS A 311 -19.90 -14.46 19.18
C HIS A 311 -20.35 -15.93 19.28
N GLU A 312 -20.26 -16.51 20.48
CA GLU A 312 -20.50 -17.94 20.71
C GLU A 312 -21.86 -18.44 20.19
N ALA A 313 -22.89 -17.59 20.26
CA ALA A 313 -24.25 -17.91 19.82
C ALA A 313 -24.36 -18.23 18.32
N VAL A 314 -23.47 -17.69 17.48
CA VAL A 314 -23.50 -17.85 16.02
C VAL A 314 -22.22 -18.47 15.44
N HIS A 315 -21.24 -18.81 16.30
CA HIS A 315 -19.93 -19.33 15.88
C HIS A 315 -20.02 -20.54 14.95
N ASP A 316 -20.72 -21.59 15.37
CA ASP A 316 -20.74 -22.85 14.62
C ASP A 316 -21.45 -22.69 13.27
N GLU A 317 -22.52 -21.87 13.23
CA GLU A 317 -23.22 -21.56 11.99
C GLU A 317 -22.35 -20.76 11.00
N VAL A 318 -21.62 -19.75 11.49
CA VAL A 318 -20.69 -18.97 10.68
C VAL A 318 -19.60 -19.87 10.09
N VAL A 319 -18.98 -20.72 10.91
CA VAL A 319 -17.95 -21.67 10.46
C VAL A 319 -18.49 -22.60 9.38
N ASP A 320 -19.68 -23.20 9.58
CA ASP A 320 -20.28 -24.11 8.61
C ASP A 320 -20.61 -23.43 7.28
N ARG A 321 -21.14 -22.20 7.32
CA ARG A 321 -21.43 -21.40 6.12
C ARG A 321 -20.15 -21.00 5.39
N MET A 322 -19.09 -20.61 6.10
CA MET A 322 -17.78 -20.32 5.51
C MET A 322 -17.18 -21.55 4.82
N ILE A 323 -17.22 -22.73 5.47
CA ILE A 323 -16.73 -23.98 4.87
C ILE A 323 -17.46 -24.28 3.55
N LYS A 324 -18.79 -24.13 3.52
CA LYS A 324 -19.58 -24.32 2.30
C LYS A 324 -19.17 -23.34 1.20
N ALA A 325 -19.00 -22.06 1.52
CA ALA A 325 -18.59 -21.04 0.56
C ALA A 325 -17.16 -21.29 0.02
N TYR A 326 -16.21 -21.69 0.88
CA TYR A 326 -14.84 -22.01 0.47
C TYR A 326 -14.80 -23.20 -0.51
N LYS A 327 -15.63 -24.23 -0.29
CA LYS A 327 -15.74 -25.37 -1.22
C LYS A 327 -16.32 -24.97 -2.58
N GLN A 328 -17.21 -23.97 -2.62
CA GLN A 328 -17.83 -23.50 -3.88
C GLN A 328 -16.86 -22.72 -4.77
N ILE A 329 -15.81 -22.11 -4.21
CA ILE A 329 -14.84 -21.31 -4.96
C ILE A 329 -13.55 -22.08 -5.29
N GLU A 330 -13.37 -23.28 -4.75
CA GLU A 330 -12.17 -24.10 -4.94
C GLU A 330 -11.93 -24.45 -6.43
N ASN A 331 -13.01 -24.68 -7.19
CA ASN A 331 -12.93 -24.93 -8.64
C ASN A 331 -12.66 -23.66 -9.48
N ARG A 332 -12.61 -22.48 -8.84
CA ARG A 332 -12.29 -21.19 -9.46
C ARG A 332 -10.89 -20.69 -9.11
N ILE A 333 -10.02 -21.59 -8.62
CA ILE A 333 -8.58 -21.36 -8.47
C ILE A 333 -7.89 -21.62 -9.83
N GLY A 334 -7.22 -20.62 -10.39
CA GLY A 334 -6.75 -20.70 -11.77
C GLY A 334 -5.79 -19.57 -12.19
N ASP A 335 -5.51 -19.51 -13.50
CA ASP A 335 -4.69 -18.45 -14.08
C ASP A 335 -5.36 -17.09 -13.79
N PRO A 336 -4.64 -16.12 -13.20
CA PRO A 336 -5.21 -14.82 -12.86
C PRO A 336 -5.76 -14.02 -14.05
N LEU A 337 -5.32 -14.32 -15.28
CA LEU A 337 -5.80 -13.68 -16.50
C LEU A 337 -7.12 -14.27 -17.03
N ASP A 338 -7.54 -15.43 -16.54
CA ASP A 338 -8.79 -16.07 -16.98
C ASP A 338 -10.01 -15.40 -16.30
N ALA A 339 -11.02 -15.04 -17.11
CA ALA A 339 -12.21 -14.31 -16.64
C ALA A 339 -13.03 -15.02 -15.55
N GLY A 340 -12.86 -16.33 -15.39
CA GLY A 340 -13.55 -17.16 -14.39
C GLY A 340 -12.79 -17.31 -13.08
N THR A 341 -11.52 -16.91 -12.99
CA THR A 341 -10.69 -17.11 -11.80
C THR A 341 -11.10 -16.16 -10.68
N LEU A 342 -11.20 -16.67 -9.44
CA LEU A 342 -11.38 -15.85 -8.24
C LEU A 342 -10.13 -15.78 -7.37
N ILE A 343 -9.28 -16.80 -7.46
CA ILE A 343 -8.11 -16.95 -6.60
C ILE A 343 -6.93 -17.36 -7.48
N GLY A 344 -5.94 -16.47 -7.52
CA GLY A 344 -4.66 -16.71 -8.17
C GLY A 344 -3.66 -17.44 -7.26
N PRO A 345 -2.39 -17.54 -7.68
CA PRO A 345 -1.32 -18.10 -6.86
C PRO A 345 -0.88 -17.14 -5.73
N LEU A 346 -0.15 -17.68 -4.75
CA LEU A 346 0.74 -16.86 -3.94
C LEU A 346 1.85 -16.25 -4.82
N HIS A 347 2.43 -15.15 -4.39
CA HIS A 347 3.37 -14.40 -5.24
C HIS A 347 4.70 -15.12 -5.48
N ASN A 348 5.16 -15.98 -4.56
CA ASN A 348 6.40 -16.73 -4.72
C ASN A 348 6.44 -18.01 -3.88
N GLU A 349 7.44 -18.85 -4.12
CA GLU A 349 7.65 -20.11 -3.39
C GLU A 349 7.89 -19.91 -1.89
N VAL A 350 8.55 -18.81 -1.49
CA VAL A 350 8.76 -18.47 -0.08
C VAL A 350 7.42 -18.29 0.64
N ALA A 351 6.43 -17.65 0.00
CA ALA A 351 5.09 -17.53 0.54
C ALA A 351 4.39 -18.89 0.70
N VAL A 352 4.60 -19.83 -0.24
CA VAL A 352 4.09 -21.22 -0.14
C VAL A 352 4.71 -21.95 1.04
N LEU A 353 6.02 -21.81 1.25
CA LEU A 353 6.72 -22.40 2.39
C LEU A 353 6.23 -21.81 3.73
N ASN A 354 6.05 -20.49 3.80
CA ASN A 354 5.52 -19.81 4.99
C ASN A 354 4.08 -20.24 5.30
N TYR A 355 3.24 -20.40 4.27
CA TYR A 355 1.89 -20.95 4.39
C TYR A 355 1.92 -22.36 4.99
N LYS A 356 2.75 -23.25 4.44
CA LYS A 356 2.90 -24.63 4.92
C LYS A 356 3.39 -24.69 6.37
N ALA A 357 4.40 -23.88 6.70
CA ALA A 357 4.95 -23.80 8.05
C ALA A 357 3.91 -23.30 9.06
N THR A 358 3.14 -22.27 8.70
CA THR A 358 2.10 -21.70 9.56
C THR A 358 0.97 -22.69 9.83
N ILE A 359 0.58 -23.51 8.85
CA ILE A 359 -0.41 -24.57 9.05
C ILE A 359 0.11 -25.63 10.02
N ALA A 360 1.35 -26.08 9.84
CA ALA A 360 1.97 -27.08 10.71
C ALA A 360 2.05 -26.58 12.16
N GLU A 361 2.48 -25.33 12.37
CA GLU A 361 2.50 -24.68 13.69
C GLU A 361 1.10 -24.56 14.30
N SER A 362 0.11 -24.19 13.49
CA SER A 362 -1.28 -24.05 13.95
C SER A 362 -1.85 -25.40 14.43
N ILE A 363 -1.58 -26.50 13.71
CA ILE A 363 -1.98 -27.85 14.12
C ILE A 363 -1.24 -28.26 15.41
N ALA A 364 0.07 -28.01 15.49
CA ALA A 364 0.86 -28.31 16.68
C ALA A 364 0.39 -27.53 17.92
N SER A 365 -0.21 -26.35 17.72
CA SER A 365 -0.79 -25.50 18.77
C SER A 365 -2.24 -25.87 19.14
N GLY A 366 -2.76 -27.00 18.64
CA GLY A 366 -4.13 -27.47 18.94
C GLY A 366 -5.20 -27.00 17.96
N GLY A 367 -4.81 -26.27 16.93
CA GLY A 367 -5.71 -25.77 15.89
C GLY A 367 -6.24 -26.89 14.99
N ARG A 368 -7.50 -26.75 14.59
CA ARG A 368 -8.17 -27.68 13.67
C ARG A 368 -8.39 -27.01 12.32
N VAL A 369 -7.71 -27.53 11.30
CA VAL A 369 -7.98 -27.16 9.89
C VAL A 369 -9.33 -27.75 9.47
N VAL A 370 -10.31 -26.89 9.17
CA VAL A 370 -11.68 -27.32 8.79
C VAL A 370 -11.91 -27.28 7.27
N VAL A 371 -11.09 -26.53 6.54
CA VAL A 371 -11.02 -26.52 5.06
C VAL A 371 -9.61 -26.11 4.62
N GLY A 372 -9.18 -26.58 3.44
CA GLY A 372 -7.89 -26.23 2.86
C GLY A 372 -6.70 -26.94 3.52
N GLY A 373 -5.62 -26.20 3.76
CA GLY A 373 -4.43 -26.68 4.44
C GLY A 373 -3.40 -27.37 3.53
N LYS A 374 -3.58 -27.31 2.22
CA LYS A 374 -2.76 -28.03 1.23
C LYS A 374 -2.18 -27.10 0.18
N ILE A 375 -1.07 -27.54 -0.40
CA ILE A 375 -0.50 -27.00 -1.64
C ILE A 375 -1.20 -27.72 -2.78
N ILE A 376 -1.56 -26.99 -3.84
CA ILE A 376 -2.26 -27.56 -5.00
C ILE A 376 -1.20 -28.08 -5.97
N ASP A 377 -1.29 -29.36 -6.33
CA ASP A 377 -0.35 -30.02 -7.24
C ASP A 377 -0.59 -29.59 -8.70
N ARG A 378 -0.04 -28.43 -9.05
CA ARG A 378 -0.06 -27.81 -10.39
C ARG A 378 1.11 -26.84 -10.55
N PRO A 379 1.45 -26.41 -11.79
CA PRO A 379 2.43 -25.35 -11.99
C PRO A 379 2.02 -24.05 -11.28
N GLY A 380 3.02 -23.28 -10.84
CA GLY A 380 2.85 -22.04 -10.09
C GLY A 380 2.69 -22.23 -8.57
N ASN A 381 2.46 -21.13 -7.86
CA ASN A 381 2.53 -21.08 -6.40
C ASN A 381 1.14 -21.20 -5.75
N TYR A 382 0.37 -22.22 -6.11
CA TYR A 382 -1.03 -22.35 -5.68
C TYR A 382 -1.20 -23.09 -4.36
N VAL A 383 -2.05 -22.56 -3.49
CA VAL A 383 -2.45 -23.16 -2.21
C VAL A 383 -3.96 -23.07 -2.04
N ASN A 384 -4.54 -23.97 -1.24
CA ASN A 384 -5.95 -23.86 -0.86
C ASN A 384 -6.14 -22.73 0.18
N PRO A 385 -7.16 -21.86 0.04
CA PRO A 385 -7.61 -21.03 1.14
C PRO A 385 -7.97 -21.89 2.35
N THR A 386 -7.54 -21.47 3.54
CA THR A 386 -7.55 -22.32 4.73
C THR A 386 -8.28 -21.65 5.88
N ILE A 387 -9.16 -22.41 6.55
CA ILE A 387 -9.82 -21.98 7.79
C ILE A 387 -9.33 -22.87 8.92
N ILE A 388 -8.88 -22.24 10.01
CA ILE A 388 -8.41 -22.90 11.22
C ILE A 388 -9.27 -22.45 12.40
N THR A 389 -9.79 -23.41 13.15
CA THR A 389 -10.59 -23.21 14.37
C THR A 389 -9.85 -23.78 15.58
N ASN A 390 -10.42 -23.64 16.78
CA ASN A 390 -9.91 -24.27 18.01
C ASN A 390 -8.50 -23.81 18.43
N LEU A 391 -8.16 -22.55 18.14
CA LEU A 391 -6.98 -21.88 18.69
C LEU A 391 -7.41 -20.83 19.72
N ALA A 392 -6.60 -20.65 20.76
CA ALA A 392 -6.73 -19.50 21.64
C ALA A 392 -6.34 -18.23 20.88
N HIS A 393 -6.98 -17.11 21.21
CA HIS A 393 -6.79 -15.84 20.50
C HIS A 393 -5.34 -15.32 20.58
N ASP A 394 -4.65 -15.63 21.67
CA ASP A 394 -3.26 -15.26 21.96
C ASP A 394 -2.22 -16.26 21.44
N THR A 395 -2.64 -17.30 20.69
CA THR A 395 -1.70 -18.26 20.09
C THR A 395 -0.70 -17.51 19.19
N PRO A 396 0.62 -17.77 19.28
CA PRO A 396 1.63 -17.02 18.53
C PRO A 396 1.40 -16.93 17.01
N CYS A 397 0.88 -17.98 16.37
CA CYS A 397 0.57 -17.95 14.94
C CYS A 397 -0.67 -17.07 14.61
N VAL A 398 -1.62 -16.92 15.54
CA VAL A 398 -2.80 -16.06 15.40
C VAL A 398 -2.40 -14.59 15.48
N LEU A 399 -1.44 -14.23 16.34
CA LEU A 399 -0.95 -12.86 16.52
C LEU A 399 0.10 -12.43 15.46
N ARG A 400 0.62 -13.38 14.68
CA ARG A 400 1.62 -13.13 13.65
C ARG A 400 0.98 -12.94 12.27
N GLU A 401 1.43 -11.93 11.55
CA GLU A 401 1.06 -11.80 10.14
C GLU A 401 1.79 -12.87 9.31
N THR A 402 1.04 -13.87 8.83
CA THR A 402 1.45 -14.72 7.70
C THR A 402 0.72 -14.24 6.46
N PHE A 403 1.47 -13.84 5.43
CA PHE A 403 0.96 -13.24 4.21
C PHE A 403 0.44 -14.29 3.21
N ALA A 404 -0.58 -15.05 3.61
CA ALA A 404 -1.17 -16.16 2.88
C ALA A 404 -2.68 -16.30 3.22
N PRO A 405 -3.48 -17.10 2.48
CA PRO A 405 -4.92 -17.19 2.69
C PRO A 405 -5.24 -18.15 3.84
N ILE A 406 -4.83 -17.80 5.06
CA ILE A 406 -5.11 -18.50 6.31
C ILE A 406 -6.01 -17.61 7.15
N THR A 407 -7.16 -18.14 7.56
CA THR A 407 -8.12 -17.45 8.42
C THR A 407 -8.29 -18.22 9.72
N TYR A 408 -8.03 -17.55 10.83
CA TYR A 408 -8.28 -18.06 12.18
C TYR A 408 -9.68 -17.65 12.63
N VAL A 409 -10.52 -18.61 13.02
CA VAL A 409 -11.85 -18.33 13.59
C VAL A 409 -11.78 -18.55 15.10
N LEU A 410 -12.09 -17.49 15.83
CA LEU A 410 -11.99 -17.37 17.28
C LEU A 410 -13.40 -17.21 17.85
N LYS A 411 -13.63 -17.77 19.04
CA LYS A 411 -14.92 -17.70 19.75
C LYS A 411 -14.80 -16.75 20.94
N VAL A 412 -15.78 -15.87 21.11
CA VAL A 412 -15.89 -14.93 22.26
C VAL A 412 -17.32 -14.90 22.79
N GLY A 413 -17.50 -14.51 24.05
CA GLY A 413 -18.81 -14.46 24.72
C GLY A 413 -19.43 -13.07 24.82
N SER A 414 -18.70 -12.00 24.47
CA SER A 414 -19.24 -10.63 24.54
C SER A 414 -18.58 -9.67 23.56
N PHE A 415 -19.23 -8.52 23.32
CA PHE A 415 -18.66 -7.44 22.50
C PHE A 415 -17.36 -6.89 23.12
N ASP A 416 -17.30 -6.68 24.43
CA ASP A 416 -16.13 -6.12 25.10
C ASP A 416 -14.92 -7.04 25.01
N GLU A 417 -15.15 -8.36 25.17
CA GLU A 417 -14.12 -9.37 24.91
C GLU A 417 -13.66 -9.36 23.45
N ALA A 418 -14.59 -9.24 22.50
CA ALA A 418 -14.26 -9.17 21.07
C ALA A 418 -13.36 -7.98 20.73
N VAL A 419 -13.63 -6.81 21.34
CA VAL A 419 -12.80 -5.61 21.20
C VAL A 419 -11.40 -5.82 21.79
N ALA A 420 -11.32 -6.43 22.99
CA ALA A 420 -10.04 -6.75 23.60
C ALA A 420 -9.20 -7.69 22.71
N VAL A 421 -9.82 -8.75 22.18
CA VAL A 421 -9.18 -9.69 21.25
C VAL A 421 -8.78 -8.99 19.94
N ASN A 422 -9.57 -8.06 19.41
CA ASN A 422 -9.15 -7.27 18.23
C ASN A 422 -7.85 -6.51 18.52
N ASN A 423 -7.81 -5.79 19.63
CA ASN A 423 -6.75 -4.83 19.96
C ASN A 423 -5.44 -5.49 20.45
N GLU A 424 -5.47 -6.75 20.90
CA GLU A 424 -4.29 -7.43 21.46
C GLU A 424 -3.15 -7.66 20.45
N ALA A 425 -3.48 -7.70 19.15
CA ALA A 425 -2.49 -7.85 18.10
C ALA A 425 -1.60 -6.58 18.03
N LYS A 426 -0.31 -6.76 17.76
CA LYS A 426 0.64 -5.64 17.67
C LYS A 426 0.34 -4.72 16.47
N GLN A 427 -0.23 -5.27 15.41
CA GLN A 427 -0.65 -4.54 14.21
C GLN A 427 -1.96 -3.77 14.48
N GLY A 428 -2.16 -2.66 13.78
CA GLY A 428 -3.33 -1.78 13.94
C GLY A 428 -3.80 -1.17 12.64
N LEU A 429 -3.84 -1.95 11.54
CA LEU A 429 -4.23 -1.46 10.23
C LEU A 429 -5.75 -1.32 10.10
N SER A 430 -6.46 -2.44 9.96
CA SER A 430 -7.90 -2.46 9.69
C SER A 430 -8.64 -3.41 10.61
N SER A 431 -9.90 -3.09 10.86
CA SER A 431 -10.80 -3.83 11.75
C SER A 431 -12.25 -3.59 11.34
N SER A 432 -13.10 -4.60 11.47
CA SER A 432 -14.54 -4.46 11.22
C SER A 432 -15.37 -5.11 12.31
N VAL A 433 -16.56 -4.56 12.58
CA VAL A 433 -17.63 -5.23 13.32
C VAL A 433 -18.88 -5.39 12.46
N PHE A 434 -19.50 -6.57 12.52
CA PHE A 434 -20.82 -6.84 11.97
C PHE A 434 -21.82 -6.96 13.12
N THR A 435 -22.77 -6.02 13.19
CA THR A 435 -23.78 -5.91 14.26
C THR A 435 -24.90 -4.96 13.81
N GLN A 436 -26.09 -5.10 14.38
CA GLN A 436 -27.21 -4.16 14.24
C GLN A 436 -27.37 -3.26 15.47
N ASN A 437 -26.64 -3.55 16.54
CA ASN A 437 -26.68 -2.82 17.80
C ASN A 437 -25.98 -1.45 17.67
N ILE A 438 -26.77 -0.39 17.69
CA ILE A 438 -26.29 1.01 17.60
C ILE A 438 -25.31 1.35 18.73
N GLY A 439 -25.51 0.83 19.94
CA GLY A 439 -24.60 1.04 21.06
C GLY A 439 -23.21 0.46 20.80
N ASN A 440 -23.16 -0.78 20.29
CA ASN A 440 -21.90 -1.42 19.92
C ASN A 440 -21.20 -0.67 18.78
N ILE A 441 -21.95 -0.15 17.80
CA ILE A 441 -21.40 0.65 16.70
C ILE A 441 -20.68 1.91 17.23
N PHE A 442 -21.34 2.70 18.08
CA PHE A 442 -20.71 3.91 18.61
C PHE A 442 -19.59 3.62 19.62
N LYS A 443 -19.69 2.52 20.38
CA LYS A 443 -18.59 2.07 21.25
C LYS A 443 -17.37 1.65 20.42
N TRP A 444 -17.58 0.90 19.32
CA TRP A 444 -16.54 0.45 18.40
C TRP A 444 -15.75 1.60 17.76
N LEU A 445 -16.44 2.70 17.41
CA LEU A 445 -15.84 3.91 16.86
C LEU A 445 -15.23 4.83 17.94
N GLY A 446 -15.53 4.58 19.20
CA GLY A 446 -15.17 5.43 20.34
C GLY A 446 -13.83 5.07 20.98
N PRO A 447 -13.47 5.74 22.08
CA PRO A 447 -12.18 5.57 22.76
C PRO A 447 -11.99 4.19 23.43
N GLU A 448 -13.08 3.44 23.62
CA GLU A 448 -13.07 2.07 24.16
C GLU A 448 -13.26 1.01 23.06
N GLY A 449 -13.18 1.42 21.80
CA GLY A 449 -13.42 0.58 20.63
C GLY A 449 -12.14 0.06 19.98
N SER A 450 -12.14 0.00 18.65
CA SER A 450 -10.97 -0.44 17.88
C SER A 450 -9.79 0.52 18.02
N ASP A 451 -8.58 -0.03 18.08
CA ASP A 451 -7.33 0.73 18.07
C ASP A 451 -6.64 0.77 16.68
N CYS A 452 -7.36 0.38 15.63
CA CYS A 452 -6.87 0.38 14.25
C CYS A 452 -7.05 1.74 13.57
N GLY A 453 -6.29 1.98 12.49
CA GLY A 453 -6.44 3.18 11.66
C GLY A 453 -7.68 3.17 10.78
N ILE A 454 -8.15 1.99 10.37
CA ILE A 454 -9.40 1.76 9.63
C ILE A 454 -10.37 1.00 10.54
N VAL A 455 -11.53 1.61 10.80
CA VAL A 455 -12.54 1.12 11.74
C VAL A 455 -13.89 1.04 11.03
N ASN A 456 -14.23 -0.16 10.59
CA ASN A 456 -15.37 -0.42 9.72
C ASN A 456 -16.56 -1.02 10.48
N VAL A 457 -17.76 -0.83 9.94
CA VAL A 457 -19.01 -1.39 10.44
C VAL A 457 -19.80 -1.95 9.26
N ASN A 458 -20.19 -3.22 9.33
CA ASN A 458 -20.97 -3.93 8.30
C ASN A 458 -20.33 -3.89 6.89
N ILE A 459 -19.01 -3.74 6.83
CA ILE A 459 -18.17 -3.85 5.64
C ILE A 459 -16.84 -4.49 6.05
N PRO A 460 -16.22 -5.38 5.26
CA PRO A 460 -15.01 -6.07 5.66
C PRO A 460 -13.77 -5.16 5.79
N THR A 461 -12.66 -5.73 6.24
CA THR A 461 -11.41 -5.01 6.55
C THR A 461 -10.72 -4.40 5.32
N ASN A 462 -11.05 -4.87 4.12
CA ASN A 462 -10.58 -4.32 2.86
C ASN A 462 -11.51 -3.22 2.29
N GLY A 463 -12.54 -2.80 3.02
CA GLY A 463 -13.34 -1.62 2.69
C GLY A 463 -12.58 -0.34 3.03
N ALA A 464 -11.97 0.28 2.03
CA ALA A 464 -11.33 1.59 2.10
C ALA A 464 -11.48 2.28 0.73
N GLU A 465 -11.44 3.61 0.72
CA GLU A 465 -11.61 4.41 -0.48
C GLU A 465 -10.77 5.69 -0.42
N ILE A 466 -10.49 6.26 -1.60
CA ILE A 466 -9.55 7.38 -1.79
C ILE A 466 -9.87 8.63 -0.95
N GLY A 467 -11.13 8.89 -0.65
CA GLY A 467 -11.53 10.06 0.14
C GLY A 467 -10.99 10.04 1.58
N GLY A 468 -10.73 8.87 2.15
CA GLY A 468 -10.22 8.68 3.50
C GLY A 468 -8.69 8.64 3.57
N ALA A 469 -8.13 8.95 4.75
CA ALA A 469 -6.72 8.68 5.03
C ALA A 469 -6.53 7.17 5.25
N PHE A 470 -5.85 6.50 4.33
CA PHE A 470 -5.51 5.09 4.46
C PHE A 470 -4.28 4.93 5.34
N GLY A 471 -4.29 3.99 6.28
CA GLY A 471 -3.10 3.57 7.04
C GLY A 471 -3.47 3.11 8.45
N GLY A 472 -2.46 2.73 9.23
CA GLY A 472 -2.67 2.08 10.53
C GLY A 472 -1.90 2.67 11.70
N GLU A 473 -2.22 2.16 12.88
CA GLU A 473 -1.61 2.51 14.17
C GLU A 473 -0.65 1.40 14.66
N LYS A 474 -0.07 1.58 15.85
CA LYS A 474 0.79 0.58 16.51
C LYS A 474 1.95 0.14 15.61
N GLU A 475 2.19 -1.17 15.46
CA GLU A 475 3.26 -1.70 14.60
C GLU A 475 2.95 -1.60 13.09
N THR A 476 1.78 -1.09 12.69
CA THR A 476 1.51 -0.71 11.30
C THR A 476 2.19 0.62 10.93
N GLY A 477 2.62 1.42 11.90
CA GLY A 477 3.64 2.46 11.70
C GLY A 477 3.17 3.91 11.75
N GLY A 478 1.86 4.19 11.72
CA GLY A 478 1.31 5.54 11.88
C GLY A 478 1.31 6.43 10.63
N GLY A 479 1.81 5.93 9.49
CA GLY A 479 1.70 6.62 8.21
C GLY A 479 0.25 6.77 7.76
N ARG A 480 0.00 7.75 6.88
CA ARG A 480 -1.27 7.85 6.15
C ARG A 480 -1.08 8.21 4.69
N GLU A 481 -1.83 7.59 3.81
CA GLU A 481 -1.83 7.84 2.37
C GLU A 481 -3.19 8.39 1.90
N SER A 482 -3.25 8.83 0.64
CA SER A 482 -4.50 9.19 -0.05
C SER A 482 -5.25 10.43 0.51
N GLY A 483 -6.46 10.28 1.03
CA GLY A 483 -7.40 11.37 1.30
C GLY A 483 -7.17 12.15 2.59
N SER A 484 -8.23 12.83 3.05
CA SER A 484 -8.20 13.75 4.20
C SER A 484 -7.05 14.78 4.10
N ASP A 485 -6.24 14.93 5.14
CA ASP A 485 -5.08 15.81 5.20
C ASP A 485 -3.73 15.06 5.13
N SER A 486 -3.71 13.83 4.61
CA SER A 486 -2.49 13.02 4.38
C SER A 486 -1.39 13.80 3.65
N TRP A 487 -1.76 14.72 2.75
CA TRP A 487 -0.86 15.61 2.01
C TRP A 487 0.09 16.43 2.91
N LYS A 488 -0.30 16.72 4.16
CA LYS A 488 0.54 17.45 5.12
C LYS A 488 1.84 16.71 5.44
N GLN A 489 1.86 15.39 5.31
CA GLN A 489 3.07 14.59 5.51
C GLN A 489 4.13 14.89 4.45
N TYR A 490 3.71 15.20 3.22
CA TYR A 490 4.53 15.54 2.06
C TYR A 490 4.96 17.02 2.00
N MET A 491 4.61 17.81 3.01
CA MET A 491 4.95 19.22 3.11
C MET A 491 5.57 19.55 4.49
N ARG A 492 6.19 20.72 4.61
CA ARG A 492 6.62 21.29 5.89
C ARG A 492 5.72 22.46 6.27
N ARG A 493 5.30 22.49 7.53
CA ARG A 493 4.54 23.59 8.13
C ARG A 493 5.48 24.68 8.64
N SER A 494 5.10 25.94 8.45
CA SER A 494 5.75 27.09 9.09
C SER A 494 4.72 28.05 9.66
N THR A 495 4.93 28.46 10.91
CA THR A 495 4.16 29.52 11.55
C THR A 495 4.86 30.85 11.32
N CYS A 496 4.26 31.73 10.53
CA CYS A 496 4.84 32.99 10.09
C CYS A 496 4.16 34.16 10.83
N THR A 497 4.92 34.90 11.64
CA THR A 497 4.44 36.15 12.25
C THR A 497 5.01 37.32 11.45
N ILE A 498 4.14 38.17 10.90
CA ILE A 498 4.52 39.32 10.10
C ILE A 498 4.03 40.59 10.79
N ASN A 499 4.98 41.39 11.28
CA ASN A 499 4.68 42.76 11.71
C ASN A 499 4.58 43.65 10.47
N TYR A 500 3.39 44.19 10.20
CA TYR A 500 3.20 45.17 9.12
C TYR A 500 3.09 46.61 9.66
N SER A 501 3.23 46.79 10.98
CA SER A 501 3.26 48.10 11.61
C SER A 501 4.68 48.66 11.69
N LYS A 502 4.78 49.96 12.00
CA LYS A 502 6.05 50.60 12.37
C LYS A 502 6.39 50.45 13.87
N GLN A 503 5.54 49.75 14.63
CA GLN A 503 5.68 49.60 16.07
C GLN A 503 6.30 48.23 16.38
N LEU A 504 7.31 48.22 17.25
CA LEU A 504 7.86 47.01 17.86
C LEU A 504 7.58 47.09 19.36
N PRO A 505 6.38 46.68 19.83
CA PRO A 505 6.17 46.52 21.25
C PRO A 505 7.12 45.43 21.73
N LEU A 506 8.07 45.83 22.56
CA LEU A 506 9.03 44.91 23.16
C LEU A 506 8.25 43.93 24.04
N ALA A 507 8.47 42.63 23.82
CA ALA A 507 7.95 41.62 24.72
C ALA A 507 8.47 41.91 26.15
N GLN A 508 7.65 41.61 27.15
CA GLN A 508 8.01 41.73 28.58
C GLN A 508 8.24 43.16 29.11
N GLY A 509 7.77 44.21 28.42
CA GLY A 509 7.78 45.58 28.97
C GLY A 509 9.17 46.23 29.06
N ILE A 510 10.18 45.64 28.42
CA ILE A 510 11.51 46.23 28.26
C ILE A 510 11.37 47.52 27.42
N LYS A 511 12.10 48.58 27.77
CA LYS A 511 12.21 49.82 26.98
C LYS A 511 13.67 49.98 26.55
N PHE A 512 13.91 50.23 25.27
CA PHE A 512 15.22 50.73 24.82
C PHE A 512 15.14 52.26 24.87
N GLU A 513 15.97 52.88 25.72
CA GLU A 513 16.19 54.33 25.71
C GLU A 513 16.90 54.79 24.43
#